data_AF-X1EPY5-F1
#
_entry.id   AF-X1EPY5-F1
#
_cell.length_a   1.000
_cell.length_b   1.000
_cell.length_c   1.000
_cell.angle_alpha   90.00
_cell.angle_beta   90.00
_cell.angle_gamma   90.00
#
_symmetry.space_group_name_H-M   'P 1'
#
loop_
_entity.id
_entity.type
_entity.pdbx_description
1 polymer ?
#
loop_
_entity_poly.entity_id
_entity_poly.type
_entity_poly.pdbx_seq_one_letter_code
_entity_poly.pdbx_strand_id
1 'polypeptide(L)'
;ILLGQALAGSISAANTNFEQNTGLIGANYVAFIIIGANVFSSVTTSLWLFGFFIRREQTSGTLEALFMTPAHQISILAGLTLYVEIRSLVTFVGGYLLGCLIFNINPIQGEVLLAMGLLIFGLIPINGLSFLLGALVLKVKKGEFRP
;
A
#
# COMPACT_ATOMS: atom_id res chain seq x y z
N ILE A 1 -11.14 -12.99 -6.42
CA ILE A 1 -12.37 -13.52 -5.80
C ILE A 1 -13.27 -14.17 -6.85
N LEU A 2 -13.86 -13.39 -7.78
CA LEU A 2 -14.80 -13.94 -8.79
C LEU A 2 -14.20 -15.05 -9.66
N LEU A 3 -12.93 -14.92 -10.09
CA LEU A 3 -12.24 -15.97 -10.84
C LEU A 3 -12.06 -17.25 -10.03
N GLY A 4 -11.73 -17.15 -8.74
CA GLY A 4 -11.60 -18.33 -7.87
C GLY A 4 -12.95 -19.01 -7.63
N GLN A 5 -14.01 -18.23 -7.47
CA GLN A 5 -15.38 -18.75 -7.39
C GLN A 5 -15.81 -19.44 -8.68
N ALA A 6 -15.49 -18.86 -9.85
CA ALA A 6 -15.83 -19.44 -11.15
C ALA A 6 -15.12 -20.78 -11.38
N LEU A 7 -13.84 -20.89 -11.02
CA LEU A 7 -13.06 -22.13 -11.16
C LEU A 7 -13.49 -23.23 -10.18
N ALA A 8 -13.86 -22.86 -8.95
CA ALA A 8 -14.31 -23.82 -7.94
C ALA A 8 -15.82 -24.16 -8.02
N GLY A 9 -16.58 -23.43 -8.85
CA GLY A 9 -18.04 -23.57 -8.99
C GLY A 9 -18.87 -22.88 -7.90
N SER A 10 -18.32 -22.66 -6.69
CA SER A 10 -18.98 -21.90 -5.62
C SER A 10 -17.98 -21.28 -4.65
N ILE A 11 -18.42 -20.30 -3.84
CA ILE A 11 -17.59 -19.69 -2.78
C ILE A 11 -17.22 -20.73 -1.73
N SER A 12 -18.15 -21.63 -1.36
CA SER A 12 -17.88 -22.68 -0.38
C SER A 12 -16.81 -23.66 -0.88
N ALA A 13 -16.89 -24.09 -2.14
CA ALA A 13 -15.88 -24.96 -2.74
C ALA A 13 -14.52 -24.24 -2.86
N ALA A 14 -14.52 -22.95 -3.19
CA ALA A 14 -13.29 -22.14 -3.23
C ALA A 14 -12.65 -22.03 -1.83
N ASN A 15 -13.44 -21.86 -0.77
CA ASN A 15 -12.96 -21.87 0.60
C ASN A 15 -12.34 -23.22 0.96
N THR A 16 -13.02 -24.34 0.70
CA THR A 16 -12.48 -25.68 0.98
C THR A 16 -11.16 -25.94 0.25
N ASN A 17 -11.08 -25.57 -1.03
CA ASN A 17 -9.83 -25.68 -1.80
C ASN A 17 -8.73 -24.80 -1.21
N PHE A 18 -9.06 -23.59 -0.75
CA PHE A 18 -8.08 -22.70 -0.10
C PHE A 18 -7.55 -23.30 1.20
N GLU A 19 -8.42 -23.84 2.06
CA GLU A 19 -8.03 -24.49 3.31
C GLU A 19 -7.11 -25.69 3.06
N GLN A 20 -7.44 -26.53 2.07
CA GLN A 20 -6.63 -27.69 1.70
C GLN A 20 -5.22 -27.32 1.21
N ASN A 21 -5.08 -26.21 0.49
CA ASN A 21 -3.78 -25.79 -0.06
C ASN A 21 -2.94 -24.96 0.91
N THR A 22 -3.56 -24.27 1.86
CA THR A 22 -2.85 -23.37 2.80
C THR A 22 -2.67 -23.96 4.19
N GLY A 23 -3.42 -25.01 4.53
CA GLY A 23 -3.43 -25.59 5.88
C GLY A 23 -4.11 -24.70 6.94
N LEU A 24 -4.71 -23.58 6.54
CA LEU A 24 -5.40 -22.65 7.43
C LEU A 24 -6.85 -23.11 7.65
N ILE A 25 -7.10 -23.88 8.70
CA ILE A 25 -8.44 -24.42 9.01
C ILE A 25 -9.38 -23.28 9.46
N GLY A 26 -10.55 -23.16 8.82
CA GLY A 26 -11.56 -22.14 9.15
C GLY A 26 -11.27 -20.75 8.55
N ALA A 27 -10.28 -20.65 7.65
CA ALA A 27 -9.93 -19.37 7.04
C ALA A 27 -10.88 -18.99 5.90
N ASN A 28 -11.30 -17.72 5.91
CA ASN A 28 -12.15 -17.17 4.87
C ASN A 28 -11.28 -16.68 3.69
N TYR A 29 -11.27 -17.43 2.58
CA TYR A 29 -10.54 -17.09 1.36
C TYR A 29 -10.87 -15.68 0.84
N VAL A 30 -12.14 -15.26 0.93
CA VAL A 30 -12.55 -13.96 0.42
C VAL A 30 -11.97 -12.84 1.28
N ALA A 31 -12.01 -12.98 2.61
CA ALA A 31 -11.39 -12.03 3.54
C ALA A 31 -9.88 -11.94 3.31
N PHE A 32 -9.20 -13.08 3.11
CA PHE A 32 -7.77 -13.13 2.80
C PHE A 32 -7.43 -12.33 1.54
N ILE A 33 -8.19 -12.49 0.45
CA ILE A 33 -7.95 -11.73 -0.77
C ILE A 33 -8.26 -10.24 -0.61
N ILE A 34 -9.34 -9.87 0.09
CA ILE A 34 -9.68 -8.46 0.30
C ILE A 34 -8.52 -7.77 1.04
N ILE A 35 -8.03 -8.36 2.13
CA ILE A 35 -6.91 -7.79 2.89
C ILE A 35 -5.67 -7.72 2.00
N GLY A 36 -5.30 -8.81 1.34
CA GLY A 36 -4.12 -8.86 0.46
C GLY A 36 -4.17 -7.84 -0.67
N ALA A 37 -5.32 -7.66 -1.32
CA ALA A 37 -5.51 -6.68 -2.39
C ALA A 37 -5.38 -5.24 -1.87
N ASN A 38 -5.92 -4.93 -0.69
CA ASN A 38 -5.80 -3.61 -0.08
C ASN A 38 -4.36 -3.32 0.37
N VAL A 39 -3.65 -4.31 0.93
CA VAL A 39 -2.21 -4.18 1.25
C VAL A 39 -1.42 -3.90 -0.02
N PHE A 40 -1.62 -4.69 -1.07
CA PHE A 40 -0.93 -4.51 -2.35
C PHE A 40 -1.20 -3.13 -2.97
N SER A 41 -2.45 -2.66 -2.92
CA SER A 41 -2.83 -1.33 -3.42
C SER A 41 -2.16 -0.21 -2.61
N SER A 42 -2.07 -0.37 -1.29
CA SER A 42 -1.43 0.57 -0.38
C SER A 42 0.08 0.68 -0.65
N VAL A 43 0.77 -0.45 -0.73
CA VAL A 43 2.20 -0.53 -1.08
C VAL A 43 2.45 0.16 -2.43
N THR A 44 1.67 -0.22 -3.44
CA THR A 44 1.77 0.33 -4.79
C THR A 44 1.60 1.85 -4.78
N THR A 45 0.57 2.34 -4.08
CA THR A 45 0.27 3.77 -3.97
C THR A 45 1.41 4.55 -3.31
N SER A 46 2.02 4.02 -2.24
CA SER A 46 3.16 4.66 -1.57
C SER A 46 4.37 4.79 -2.50
N LEU A 47 4.73 3.72 -3.23
CA LEU A 47 5.85 3.74 -4.18
C LEU A 47 5.63 4.79 -5.29
N TRP A 48 4.41 4.88 -5.83
CA TRP A 48 4.06 5.87 -6.84
C TRP A 48 4.10 7.30 -6.31
N LEU A 49 3.55 7.55 -5.13
CA LEU A 49 3.47 8.90 -4.54
C LEU A 49 4.85 9.51 -4.34
N PHE A 50 5.80 8.75 -3.79
CA PHE A 50 7.17 9.24 -3.62
C PHE A 50 7.90 9.44 -4.94
N GLY A 51 7.79 8.48 -5.87
CA GLY A 51 8.42 8.58 -7.19
C GLY A 51 7.91 9.78 -7.99
N PHE A 52 6.59 9.99 -8.02
CA PHE A 52 5.99 11.12 -8.73
C PHE A 52 6.16 12.45 -8.01
N PHE A 53 6.17 12.49 -6.68
CA PHE A 53 6.42 13.74 -5.95
C PHE A 53 7.76 14.34 -6.35
N ILE A 54 8.84 13.56 -6.24
CA ILE A 54 10.18 14.02 -6.59
C ILE A 54 10.26 14.44 -8.06
N ARG A 55 9.72 13.60 -8.96
CA ARG A 55 9.70 13.91 -10.39
C ARG A 55 8.94 15.21 -10.67
N ARG A 56 7.81 15.42 -10.00
CA ARG A 56 6.99 16.63 -10.14
C ARG A 56 7.80 17.86 -9.75
N GLU A 57 8.39 17.87 -8.55
CA GLU A 57 9.22 18.99 -8.07
C GLU A 57 10.44 19.26 -8.97
N GLN A 58 11.00 18.20 -9.56
CA GLN A 58 12.08 18.31 -10.55
C GLN A 58 11.63 18.92 -11.88
N THR A 59 10.40 18.62 -12.34
CA THR A 59 9.87 19.13 -13.61
C THR A 59 9.31 20.54 -13.50
N SER A 60 8.78 20.91 -12.33
CA SER A 60 8.31 22.28 -12.04
C SER A 60 9.43 23.26 -11.72
N GLY A 61 10.68 22.79 -11.57
CA GLY A 61 11.82 23.63 -11.16
C GLY A 61 11.76 24.09 -9.70
N THR A 62 10.82 23.59 -8.92
CA THR A 62 10.59 24.00 -7.51
C THR A 62 11.52 23.28 -6.54
N LEU A 63 12.22 22.24 -6.97
CA LEU A 63 13.14 21.48 -6.11
C LEU A 63 14.26 22.35 -5.53
N GLU A 64 14.81 23.28 -6.31
CA GLU A 64 15.87 24.18 -5.85
C GLU A 64 15.34 25.20 -4.85
N ALA A 65 14.17 25.79 -5.14
CA ALA A 65 13.48 26.68 -4.21
C ALA A 65 13.15 25.97 -2.89
N LEU A 66 12.70 24.71 -2.96
CA LEU A 66 12.43 23.86 -1.79
C LEU A 66 13.69 23.67 -0.92
N PHE A 67 14.86 23.48 -1.55
CA PHE A 67 16.14 23.38 -0.83
C PHE A 67 16.70 24.72 -0.33
N MET A 68 16.24 25.85 -0.88
CA MET A 68 16.60 27.19 -0.39
C MET A 68 15.70 27.66 0.76
N THR A 69 14.57 26.99 1.02
CA THR A 69 13.74 27.32 2.18
C THR A 69 14.48 27.03 3.49
N PRO A 70 14.23 27.78 4.58
CA PRO A 70 14.83 27.52 5.89
C PRO A 70 14.27 26.24 6.56
N ALA A 71 13.43 25.46 5.87
CA ALA A 71 12.87 24.23 6.37
C ALA A 71 13.86 23.06 6.21
N HIS A 72 14.00 22.25 7.25
CA HIS A 72 14.85 21.08 7.20
C HIS A 72 14.27 20.02 6.24
N GLN A 73 15.11 19.40 5.40
CA GLN A 73 14.68 18.42 4.38
C GLN A 73 13.92 17.23 5.00
N ILE A 74 14.34 16.79 6.20
CA ILE A 74 13.64 15.73 6.95
C ILE A 74 12.21 16.15 7.31
N SER A 75 11.97 17.41 7.67
CA SER A 75 10.62 17.89 8.02
C SER A 75 9.68 17.85 6.81
N ILE A 76 10.20 18.17 5.62
CA ILE A 76 9.43 18.09 4.37
C ILE A 76 9.09 16.63 4.03
N LEU A 77 10.09 15.74 4.12
CA LEU A 77 9.90 14.31 3.90
C LEU A 77 8.94 13.68 4.93
N ALA A 78 9.02 14.09 6.20
CA ALA A 78 8.12 13.63 7.25
C ALA A 78 6.67 14.05 6.95
N GLY A 79 6.44 15.29 6.53
CA GLY A 79 5.11 15.76 6.11
C GLY A 79 4.55 14.98 4.92
N LEU A 80 5.38 14.72 3.91
CA LEU A 80 5.00 13.89 2.78
C LEU A 80 4.65 12.46 3.21
N THR A 81 5.49 11.86 4.06
CA THR A 81 5.27 10.51 4.58
C THR A 81 3.96 10.41 5.35
N LEU A 82 3.71 11.35 6.27
CA LEU A 82 2.46 11.41 7.03
C LEU A 82 1.24 11.55 6.13
N TYR A 83 1.31 12.40 5.10
CA TYR A 83 0.23 12.54 4.13
C TYR A 83 -0.05 11.23 3.37
N VAL A 84 1.00 10.55 2.91
CA VAL A 84 0.89 9.27 2.20
C VAL A 84 0.28 8.21 3.12
N GLU A 85 0.72 8.12 4.36
CA GLU A 85 0.22 7.14 5.33
C GLU A 85 -1.25 7.35 5.68
N ILE A 86 -1.65 8.60 5.96
CA ILE A 86 -3.06 8.93 6.23
C ILE A 86 -3.93 8.57 5.02
N ARG A 87 -3.51 8.95 3.81
CA ARG A 87 -4.25 8.64 2.58
C ARG A 87 -4.35 7.13 2.34
N SER A 88 -3.26 6.41 2.59
CA SER A 88 -3.17 4.96 2.46
C SER A 88 -4.13 4.27 3.42
N LEU A 89 -4.13 4.69 4.70
CA LEU A 89 -5.04 4.17 5.73
C LEU A 89 -6.51 4.40 5.36
N VAL A 90 -6.87 5.61 4.92
CA VAL A 90 -8.25 5.91 4.49
C VAL A 90 -8.67 5.03 3.31
N THR A 91 -7.78 4.85 2.33
CA THR A 91 -8.05 4.02 1.16
C THR A 91 -8.16 2.55 1.52
N PHE A 92 -7.28 2.06 2.39
CA PHE A 92 -7.27 0.68 2.88
C PHE A 92 -8.54 0.37 3.66
N VAL A 93 -8.91 1.20 4.64
CA VAL A 93 -10.10 1.01 5.46
C VAL A 93 -11.36 1.10 4.59
N GLY A 94 -11.43 2.09 3.71
CA GLY A 94 -12.54 2.23 2.77
C GLY A 94 -12.68 1.02 1.85
N GLY A 95 -11.59 0.58 1.22
CA GLY A 95 -11.59 -0.58 0.33
C GLY A 95 -11.88 -1.90 1.05
N TYR A 96 -11.40 -2.05 2.28
CA TYR A 96 -11.71 -3.21 3.13
C TYR A 96 -13.20 -3.25 3.49
N LEU A 97 -13.76 -2.16 4.00
CA LEU A 97 -15.19 -2.08 4.37
C LEU A 97 -16.11 -2.29 3.16
N LEU A 98 -15.76 -1.70 2.01
CA LEU A 98 -16.50 -1.92 0.77
C LEU A 98 -16.43 -3.38 0.32
N GLY A 99 -15.25 -4.02 0.41
CA GLY A 99 -15.09 -5.44 0.12
C GLY A 99 -15.95 -6.31 1.03
N CYS A 100 -15.93 -6.06 2.34
CA CYS A 100 -16.76 -6.77 3.32
C CYS A 100 -18.26 -6.59 3.03
N LEU A 101 -18.69 -5.39 2.64
CA LEU A 101 -20.09 -5.12 2.28
C LEU A 101 -20.51 -5.89 1.03
N ILE A 102 -19.70 -5.87 -0.04
CA ILE A 102 -20.01 -6.51 -1.33
C ILE A 102 -20.09 -8.03 -1.18
N PHE A 103 -19.20 -8.63 -0.39
CA PHE A 103 -19.12 -10.09 -0.22
C PHE A 103 -19.82 -10.61 1.04
N ASN A 104 -20.54 -9.73 1.76
CA ASN A 104 -21.29 -10.05 2.98
C ASN A 104 -20.44 -10.76 4.05
N ILE A 105 -19.24 -10.23 4.31
CA ILE A 105 -18.29 -10.78 5.29
C ILE A 105 -18.29 -9.89 6.53
N ASN A 106 -18.29 -10.51 7.71
CA ASN A 106 -18.18 -9.78 8.95
C ASN A 106 -16.75 -9.21 9.10
N PRO A 107 -16.56 -7.88 9.13
CA PRO A 107 -15.24 -7.24 9.19
C PRO A 107 -14.52 -7.44 10.53
N ILE A 108 -15.21 -7.94 11.55
CA ILE A 108 -14.66 -8.17 12.90
C ILE A 108 -14.30 -9.65 13.10
N GLN A 109 -14.48 -10.52 12.10
CA GLN A 109 -14.06 -11.91 12.20
C GLN A 109 -12.53 -12.04 12.19
N GLY A 110 -11.98 -12.62 13.26
CA GLY A 110 -10.55 -12.93 13.41
C GLY A 110 -9.81 -12.03 14.40
N GLU A 111 -8.49 -12.11 14.41
CA GLU A 111 -7.63 -11.30 15.28
C GLU A 111 -7.34 -9.93 14.65
N VAL A 112 -8.35 -9.06 14.63
CA VAL A 112 -8.25 -7.69 14.08
C VAL A 112 -7.09 -6.92 14.70
N LEU A 113 -6.83 -7.12 16.00
CA LEU A 113 -5.72 -6.47 16.69
C LEU A 113 -4.35 -6.89 16.13
N LEU A 114 -4.18 -8.18 15.84
CA LEU A 114 -2.95 -8.70 15.24
C LEU A 114 -2.79 -8.18 13.81
N ALA A 115 -3.89 -8.10 13.04
CA ALA A 115 -3.89 -7.51 11.70
C ALA A 115 -3.50 -6.02 11.71
N MET A 116 -4.02 -5.24 12.67
CA MET A 116 -3.64 -3.83 12.85
C MET A 116 -2.16 -3.68 13.21
N GLY A 117 -1.65 -4.53 14.10
CA GLY A 117 -0.22 -4.57 14.43
C GLY A 117 0.64 -4.84 13.20
N LEU A 118 0.25 -5.84 12.40
CA LEU A 118 0.99 -6.23 11.20
C LEU A 118 0.97 -5.14 10.11
N LEU A 119 -0.14 -4.41 9.97
CA LEU A 119 -0.22 -3.24 9.09
C LEU A 119 0.76 -2.14 9.52
N ILE A 120 0.81 -1.80 10.81
CA ILE A 120 1.72 -0.77 11.33
C ILE A 120 3.18 -1.19 11.13
N PHE A 121 3.53 -2.45 11.41
CA PHE A 121 4.87 -2.98 11.14
C PHE A 121 5.23 -2.96 9.65
N GLY A 122 4.25 -3.21 8.78
CA GLY A 122 4.41 -3.16 7.33
C GLY A 122 4.74 -1.76 6.78
N LEU A 123 4.40 -0.69 7.50
CA LEU A 123 4.69 0.68 7.05
C LEU A 123 6.20 0.96 6.99
N ILE A 124 6.98 0.37 7.90
CA ILE A 124 8.43 0.59 7.99
C ILE A 124 9.15 0.20 6.68
N PRO A 125 9.04 -1.05 6.18
CA PRO A 125 9.69 -1.43 4.93
C PRO A 125 9.14 -0.68 3.71
N ILE A 126 7.84 -0.34 3.69
CA ILE A 126 7.22 0.41 2.59
C ILE A 126 7.82 1.81 2.47
N ASN A 127 8.00 2.50 3.60
CA ASN A 127 8.61 3.82 3.61
C ASN A 127 10.08 3.78 3.20
N GLY A 128 10.84 2.79 3.70
CA GLY A 128 12.22 2.59 3.28
C GLY A 128 12.37 2.42 1.76
N LEU A 129 11.55 1.54 1.16
CA LEU A 129 11.54 1.34 -0.29
C LEU A 129 11.13 2.59 -1.06
N SER A 130 10.14 3.32 -0.56
CA SER A 130 9.64 4.54 -1.20
C SER A 130 10.70 5.65 -1.22
N PHE A 131 11.45 5.81 -0.13
CA PHE A 131 12.58 6.74 -0.09
C PHE A 131 13.72 6.32 -1.03
N LEU A 132 14.05 5.03 -1.10
CA LEU A 132 15.05 4.51 -2.04
C LEU A 132 14.67 4.81 -3.49
N LEU A 133 13.39 4.62 -3.86
CA LEU A 133 12.89 5.00 -5.18
C LEU A 133 13.00 6.50 -5.44
N GLY A 134 12.61 7.34 -4.48
CA GLY A 134 12.77 8.80 -4.59
C GLY A 134 14.23 9.21 -4.82
N ALA A 135 15.17 8.60 -4.09
CA ALA A 135 16.60 8.82 -4.27
C ALA A 135 17.10 8.35 -5.65
N LEU A 136 16.60 7.22 -6.15
CA LEU A 136 16.92 6.72 -7.48
C LEU A 136 16.46 7.71 -8.57
N VAL A 137 15.23 8.22 -8.47
CA VAL A 137 14.68 9.22 -9.40
C VAL A 137 15.51 10.50 -9.40
N LEU A 138 15.95 10.97 -8.23
CA LEU A 138 16.90 12.08 -8.12
C LEU A 138 18.22 11.80 -8.86
N LYS A 139 18.76 10.59 -8.69
CA LYS A 139 20.05 10.19 -9.29
C LYS A 139 19.98 10.09 -10.81
N VAL A 140 18.91 9.52 -11.37
CA VAL A 140 18.74 9.35 -12.82
C VAL A 140 18.77 10.71 -13.53
N LYS A 141 18.06 11.72 -13.03
CA LYS A 141 18.09 13.07 -13.63
C LYS A 141 19.46 13.74 -13.56
N LYS A 142 20.23 13.55 -12.47
CA LYS A 142 21.61 14.06 -12.39
C LYS A 142 22.54 13.38 -13.42
N GLY A 143 22.23 12.16 -13.84
CA GLY A 143 22.96 11.45 -14.90
C GLY A 143 22.69 12.02 -16.29
N GLU A 144 21.49 12.55 -16.54
CA GLU A 144 21.12 13.20 -17.81
C GLU A 144 21.72 14.60 -18.00
N PHE A 145 22.14 15.26 -16.91
CA PHE A 145 22.65 16.64 -16.91
C PHE A 145 24.19 16.74 -16.80
N ARG A 146 24.93 15.64 -16.96
CA ARG A 146 26.39 15.69 -17.13
C ARG A 146 26.71 15.76 -18.63
N PRO A 147 27.28 16.86 -19.15
CA PRO A 147 27.93 16.85 -20.45
C PRO A 147 29.17 15.94 -20.45
#